data_AF-A0A7S3YXL7-F1
#
_entry.id   AF-A0A7S3YXL7-F1
#
_cell.length_a   1.000
_cell.length_b   1.000
_cell.length_c   1.000
_cell.angle_alpha   90.00
_cell.angle_beta   90.00
_cell.angle_gamma   90.00
#
_symmetry.space_group_name_H-M   'P 1'
#
loop_
_entity.id
_entity.type
_entity.pdbx_description
1 polymer ?
#
loop_
_entity_poly.entity_id
_entity_poly.type
_entity_poly.pdbx_seq_one_letter_code
_entity_poly.pdbx_strand_id
1 'polypeptide(L)'
;AGFAKAQEGLWVEDRLTNLGKTRPPIKIKINNHKKKKKKGKTKNDNSNDEDDTQNKGNKYGRRGYDIKGKSKKKAEKKTTNAKKAAAATRTVLDGEAPDDSTMVTLEMFANTCFRDRGGGEYRFSACLFDEVTQNEAASSKNVFSGRSYSLGKWAGYSDCASFDEEEEGEKTEDEKNKKAFNRDELRVHDHYRVCMAFEGGDKCPGDILRSTMISVGCGVTRTLYMVREPRTCEYRMRLDLPEMCPDVKRAIQKVSTMPIRLEGGYYYELFVSLSFYISLVLTIYLLAGPIVWEYGGGYVYKKHIAPLIYDTLLYAEYTDEFTHMVMEIDDDNNATGTWIRCKIAQKNPDGTYNITTLDGHPSFNIPPTHIVPPPGGGGTPLAGVPPASGVTVENTE
;
A
#
# COMPACT_ATOMS: atom_id res chain seq x y z
N ALA A 1 -30.66 -60.31 3.87
CA ALA A 1 -30.15 -61.50 4.59
C ALA A 1 -29.31 -62.33 3.61
N GLY A 2 -28.05 -62.64 3.96
CA GLY A 2 -27.11 -63.55 3.26
C GLY A 2 -26.25 -62.89 2.16
N PHE A 3 -24.96 -62.57 2.36
CA PHE A 3 -23.73 -63.42 2.23
C PHE A 3 -23.54 -64.00 0.79
N ALA A 4 -22.38 -63.98 0.11
CA ALA A 4 -20.98 -63.77 0.47
C ALA A 4 -20.05 -63.57 -0.77
N LYS A 5 -18.85 -63.00 -0.50
CA LYS A 5 -17.49 -63.32 -1.00
C LYS A 5 -17.17 -63.52 -2.50
N ALA A 6 -16.18 -62.75 -2.97
CA ALA A 6 -14.84 -63.13 -3.50
C ALA A 6 -14.35 -61.95 -4.40
N GLN A 7 -13.09 -61.54 -4.54
CA GLN A 7 -11.80 -62.25 -4.48
C GLN A 7 -10.68 -61.31 -4.01
N GLU A 8 -9.71 -61.89 -3.30
CA GLU A 8 -8.37 -61.35 -3.09
C GLU A 8 -7.53 -61.53 -4.37
N GLY A 9 -6.63 -60.59 -4.63
CA GLY A 9 -5.61 -60.69 -5.67
C GLY A 9 -4.39 -59.86 -5.29
N LEU A 10 -3.38 -60.53 -4.74
CA LEU A 10 -2.13 -59.98 -4.24
C LEU A 10 -0.98 -60.80 -4.85
N TRP A 11 -0.26 -60.25 -5.84
CA TRP A 11 1.06 -60.66 -6.35
C TRP A 11 1.66 -59.40 -7.02
N VAL A 12 2.73 -58.76 -6.51
CA VAL A 12 4.18 -59.08 -6.56
C VAL A 12 4.91 -58.39 -7.73
N GLU A 13 5.82 -57.49 -7.31
CA GLU A 13 7.15 -57.10 -7.82
C GLU A 13 7.40 -56.41 -9.19
N ASP A 14 8.37 -55.49 -9.06
CA ASP A 14 9.41 -55.06 -9.99
C ASP A 14 9.06 -54.22 -11.24
N ARG A 15 9.51 -52.94 -11.19
CA ARG A 15 10.56 -52.44 -12.09
C ARG A 15 11.13 -51.10 -11.64
N LEU A 16 12.37 -51.15 -11.15
CA LEU A 16 13.35 -50.07 -11.27
C LEU A 16 13.75 -49.87 -12.74
N THR A 17 14.28 -48.67 -13.01
CA THR A 17 15.02 -48.18 -14.19
C THR A 17 14.20 -47.54 -15.31
N ASN A 18 14.32 -46.20 -15.42
CA ASN A 18 14.91 -45.55 -16.59
C ASN A 18 15.13 -44.04 -16.41
N LEU A 19 16.42 -43.68 -16.28
CA LEU A 19 17.13 -42.70 -17.10
C LEU A 19 16.43 -41.33 -17.30
N GLY A 20 16.89 -40.23 -16.71
CA GLY A 20 18.23 -39.70 -16.94
C GLY A 20 18.30 -38.90 -18.24
N LYS A 21 17.85 -37.63 -18.23
CA LYS A 21 18.24 -36.62 -19.23
C LYS A 21 18.54 -35.29 -18.53
N THR A 22 19.81 -35.14 -18.17
CA THR A 22 20.45 -33.87 -17.87
C THR A 22 20.43 -32.98 -19.11
N ARG A 23 19.98 -31.73 -18.96
CA ARG A 23 20.09 -30.71 -20.02
C ARG A 23 21.56 -30.28 -20.15
N PRO A 24 22.08 -30.07 -21.38
CA PRO A 24 23.45 -29.62 -21.59
C PRO A 24 23.64 -28.17 -21.12
N PRO A 25 24.84 -27.79 -20.63
CA PRO A 25 25.13 -26.44 -20.20
C PRO A 25 25.21 -25.48 -21.40
N ILE A 26 24.49 -24.37 -21.30
CA ILE A 26 24.56 -23.24 -22.23
C ILE A 26 25.94 -22.58 -22.08
N LYS A 27 26.78 -22.71 -23.11
CA LYS A 27 28.05 -21.96 -23.22
C LYS A 27 27.74 -20.51 -23.56
N ILE A 28 27.73 -19.64 -22.55
CA ILE A 28 27.73 -18.18 -22.75
C ILE A 28 29.17 -17.76 -23.12
N LYS A 29 29.37 -17.35 -24.38
CA LYS A 29 30.61 -16.69 -24.81
C LYS A 29 30.62 -15.26 -24.25
N ILE A 30 31.43 -15.04 -23.22
CA ILE A 30 31.74 -13.69 -22.71
C ILE A 30 32.79 -13.07 -23.66
N ASN A 31 32.37 -12.11 -24.47
CA ASN A 31 33.27 -11.27 -25.25
C ASN A 31 33.95 -10.25 -24.33
N ASN A 32 35.18 -10.57 -23.90
CA ASN A 32 36.05 -9.65 -23.19
C ASN A 32 36.55 -8.52 -24.11
N HIS A 33 35.86 -7.39 -24.13
CA HIS A 33 36.42 -6.16 -24.69
C HIS A 33 37.47 -5.58 -23.73
N LYS A 34 38.75 -5.84 -24.06
CA LYS A 34 39.93 -5.19 -23.48
C LYS A 34 39.83 -3.66 -23.60
N LYS A 35 39.49 -2.96 -22.51
CA LYS A 35 39.74 -1.51 -22.38
C LYS A 35 41.23 -1.29 -22.14
N LYS A 36 41.92 -0.73 -23.14
CA LYS A 36 43.30 -0.23 -23.04
C LYS A 36 43.36 0.91 -22.02
N LYS A 37 44.11 0.71 -20.92
CA LYS A 37 44.54 1.77 -19.99
C LYS A 37 45.48 2.74 -20.74
N LYS A 38 45.04 3.97 -21.00
CA LYS A 38 45.96 5.09 -21.28
C LYS A 38 46.50 5.60 -19.94
N LYS A 39 47.75 5.24 -19.63
CA LYS A 39 48.55 5.90 -18.60
C LYS A 39 49.00 7.26 -19.15
N GLY A 40 48.38 8.34 -18.70
CA GLY A 40 48.92 9.69 -18.83
C GLY A 40 50.01 9.89 -17.80
N LYS A 41 51.24 10.06 -18.27
CA LYS A 41 52.46 10.27 -17.52
C LYS A 41 52.65 11.79 -17.41
N THR A 42 52.52 12.36 -16.22
CA THR A 42 52.90 13.76 -15.97
C THR A 42 54.13 13.76 -15.09
N LYS A 43 55.26 14.12 -15.70
CA LYS A 43 56.52 14.50 -15.06
C LYS A 43 57.11 15.61 -15.92
N ASN A 44 57.24 16.80 -15.33
CA ASN A 44 58.52 17.52 -15.20
C ASN A 44 58.25 18.99 -14.84
N ASP A 45 58.69 19.33 -13.63
CA ASP A 45 59.78 20.25 -13.32
C ASP A 45 59.87 21.60 -14.07
N ASN A 46 59.93 22.67 -13.26
CA ASN A 46 60.90 23.79 -13.26
C ASN A 46 60.18 25.08 -12.79
N SER A 47 60.44 25.53 -11.57
CA SER A 47 61.59 26.34 -11.09
C SER A 47 61.39 27.83 -11.35
N ASN A 48 61.37 28.57 -10.24
CA ASN A 48 61.79 29.95 -9.96
C ASN A 48 61.93 30.94 -11.14
N ASP A 49 61.37 32.13 -11.00
CA ASP A 49 62.16 33.33 -10.65
C ASP A 49 61.24 34.55 -10.45
N GLU A 50 61.57 35.32 -9.42
CA GLU A 50 61.18 36.71 -9.23
C GLU A 50 61.89 37.56 -10.31
N ASP A 51 61.22 38.54 -10.92
CA ASP A 51 61.72 39.93 -10.90
C ASP A 51 60.72 40.92 -11.51
N ASP A 52 60.80 42.15 -11.00
CA ASP A 52 60.12 43.36 -11.45
C ASP A 52 60.45 43.72 -12.90
N THR A 53 59.51 44.32 -13.63
CA THR A 53 59.78 45.57 -14.38
C THR A 53 58.56 46.25 -14.96
N GLN A 54 58.68 47.57 -14.93
CA GLN A 54 57.76 48.60 -15.38
C GLN A 54 57.49 48.63 -16.89
N ASN A 55 56.28 49.10 -17.23
CA ASN A 55 56.00 50.18 -18.18
C ASN A 55 56.59 50.09 -19.62
N LYS A 56 55.70 49.92 -20.61
CA LYS A 56 55.44 50.90 -21.68
C LYS A 56 54.39 50.37 -22.65
N GLY A 57 53.48 51.25 -23.03
CA GLY A 57 52.31 50.91 -23.82
C GLY A 57 52.60 50.49 -25.25
N ASN A 58 51.60 49.90 -25.87
CA ASN A 58 51.38 50.08 -27.30
C ASN A 58 49.89 50.14 -27.62
N LYS A 59 49.59 51.24 -28.31
CA LYS A 59 48.40 51.58 -29.07
C LYS A 59 48.25 50.58 -30.22
N TYR A 60 47.01 50.40 -30.68
CA TYR A 60 46.53 49.83 -31.95
C TYR A 60 45.71 48.54 -31.82
N GLY A 61 44.48 48.60 -32.35
CA GLY A 61 43.72 47.42 -32.76
C GLY A 61 42.35 47.25 -32.13
N ARG A 62 41.44 48.22 -32.30
CA ARG A 62 40.00 48.01 -32.14
C ARG A 62 39.53 46.85 -33.04
N ARG A 63 39.21 45.71 -32.43
CA ARG A 63 38.15 44.79 -32.90
C ARG A 63 37.45 44.22 -31.67
N GLY A 64 36.56 45.04 -31.12
CA GLY A 64 35.62 44.61 -30.09
C GLY A 64 34.59 43.69 -30.71
N TYR A 65 34.81 42.38 -30.59
CA TYR A 65 33.74 41.41 -30.77
C TYR A 65 32.91 41.35 -29.48
N ASP A 66 31.61 41.57 -29.64
CA ASP A 66 30.57 41.45 -28.62
C ASP A 66 30.53 40.03 -28.01
N ILE A 67 31.32 39.80 -26.96
CA ILE A 67 31.23 38.56 -26.14
C ILE A 67 30.23 38.74 -24.98
N LYS A 68 29.64 39.93 -24.81
CA LYS A 68 28.65 40.21 -23.74
C LYS A 68 27.23 39.66 -23.99
N GLY A 69 26.95 39.08 -25.16
CA GLY A 69 25.60 38.62 -25.53
C GLY A 69 25.22 37.17 -25.13
N LYS A 70 26.18 36.27 -24.85
CA LYS A 70 25.90 34.84 -24.68
C LYS A 70 25.75 34.39 -23.22
N SER A 71 26.33 35.11 -22.27
CA SER A 71 26.23 34.80 -20.84
C SER A 71 24.86 35.16 -20.26
N LYS A 72 24.21 36.20 -20.80
CA LYS A 72 22.90 36.68 -20.32
C LYS A 72 21.75 35.72 -20.70
N LYS A 73 21.77 35.16 -21.92
CA LYS A 73 20.76 34.18 -22.38
C LYS A 73 20.78 32.86 -21.62
N LYS A 74 21.93 32.42 -21.08
CA LYS A 74 22.02 31.18 -20.30
C LYS A 74 21.53 31.36 -18.86
N ALA A 75 21.69 32.56 -18.29
CA ALA A 75 21.11 32.91 -16.99
C ALA A 75 19.58 33.08 -17.07
N GLU A 76 19.08 33.76 -18.12
CA GLU A 76 17.63 33.96 -18.31
C GLU A 76 16.86 32.65 -18.53
N LYS A 77 17.45 31.67 -19.26
CA LYS A 77 16.83 30.34 -19.45
C LYS A 77 16.80 29.50 -18.16
N LYS A 78 17.72 29.73 -17.23
CA LYS A 78 17.74 29.04 -15.92
C LYS A 78 16.68 29.62 -14.98
N THR A 79 16.45 30.94 -15.03
CA THR A 79 15.42 31.62 -14.23
C THR A 79 13.99 31.35 -14.71
N THR A 80 13.75 31.13 -16.00
CA THR A 80 12.40 30.77 -16.50
C THR A 80 12.00 29.35 -16.14
N ASN A 81 12.95 28.40 -16.12
CA ASN A 81 12.68 27.03 -15.64
C ASN A 81 12.45 26.99 -14.12
N ALA A 82 13.21 27.78 -13.34
CA ALA A 82 12.98 27.91 -11.90
C ALA A 82 11.64 28.59 -11.58
N LYS A 83 11.22 29.61 -12.36
CA LYS A 83 9.89 30.22 -12.22
C LYS A 83 8.76 29.30 -12.64
N LYS A 84 8.93 28.44 -13.66
CA LYS A 84 7.93 27.42 -14.02
C LYS A 84 7.81 26.34 -12.96
N ALA A 85 8.93 25.90 -12.37
CA ALA A 85 8.91 24.98 -11.23
C ALA A 85 8.21 25.61 -10.01
N ALA A 86 8.54 26.86 -9.66
CA ALA A 86 7.89 27.56 -8.55
C ALA A 86 6.41 27.94 -8.82
N ALA A 87 6.01 28.08 -10.09
CA ALA A 87 4.61 28.27 -10.46
C ALA A 87 3.82 26.96 -10.40
N ALA A 88 4.43 25.82 -10.76
CA ALA A 88 3.84 24.50 -10.57
C ALA A 88 3.66 24.15 -9.08
N THR A 89 4.59 24.58 -8.21
CA THR A 89 4.44 24.47 -6.75
C THR A 89 3.32 25.35 -6.19
N ARG A 90 2.92 26.43 -6.88
CA ARG A 90 1.81 27.29 -6.43
C ARG A 90 0.43 26.71 -6.76
N THR A 91 0.29 25.99 -7.87
CA THR A 91 -0.99 25.34 -8.24
C THR A 91 -1.42 24.24 -7.29
N VAL A 92 -0.54 23.74 -6.41
CA VAL A 92 -0.88 22.76 -5.37
C VAL A 92 -1.73 23.37 -4.24
N LEU A 93 -1.80 24.70 -4.10
CA LEU A 93 -2.61 25.33 -3.06
C LEU A 93 -4.02 25.72 -3.52
N ASP A 94 -4.33 25.56 -4.81
CA ASP A 94 -5.63 25.93 -5.37
C ASP A 94 -6.60 24.73 -5.46
N GLY A 95 -6.17 23.53 -5.06
CA GLY A 95 -7.06 22.38 -4.96
C GLY A 95 -8.09 22.61 -3.86
N GLU A 96 -9.37 22.43 -4.17
CA GLU A 96 -10.41 22.43 -3.15
C GLU A 96 -10.08 21.33 -2.13
N ALA A 97 -10.02 21.73 -0.86
CA ALA A 97 -9.92 20.76 0.23
C ALA A 97 -11.13 19.80 0.13
N PRO A 98 -10.94 18.51 0.43
CA PRO A 98 -12.06 17.58 0.43
C PRO A 98 -13.08 18.00 1.48
N ASP A 99 -14.32 17.51 1.34
CA ASP A 99 -15.38 17.84 2.30
C ASP A 99 -14.99 17.42 3.73
N ASP A 100 -15.49 18.16 4.73
CA ASP A 100 -15.11 18.00 6.15
C ASP A 100 -15.18 16.53 6.64
N SER A 101 -16.16 15.76 6.16
CA SER A 101 -16.28 14.37 6.58
C SER A 101 -15.17 13.49 6.02
N THR A 102 -14.72 13.76 4.79
CA THR A 102 -13.58 13.07 4.19
C THR A 102 -12.26 13.48 4.83
N MET A 103 -12.10 14.76 5.21
CA MET A 103 -10.96 15.23 6.00
C MET A 103 -10.83 14.44 7.30
N VAL A 104 -11.92 14.35 8.09
CA VAL A 104 -11.95 13.61 9.36
C VAL A 104 -11.58 12.14 9.15
N THR A 105 -12.08 11.50 8.10
CA THR A 105 -11.71 10.11 7.79
C THR A 105 -10.23 9.97 7.46
N LEU A 106 -9.65 10.87 6.67
CA LEU A 106 -8.23 10.81 6.33
C LEU A 106 -7.32 11.12 7.52
N GLU A 107 -7.71 12.04 8.39
CA GLU A 107 -6.95 12.38 9.61
C GLU A 107 -6.77 11.18 10.55
N MET A 108 -7.71 10.23 10.56
CA MET A 108 -7.56 8.97 11.32
C MET A 108 -6.35 8.15 10.85
N PHE A 109 -5.91 8.35 9.62
CA PHE A 109 -4.74 7.70 9.03
C PHE A 109 -3.48 8.58 9.07
N ALA A 110 -3.52 9.72 9.75
CA ALA A 110 -2.30 10.48 10.03
C ALA A 110 -1.31 9.55 10.76
N ASN A 111 -0.08 9.45 10.23
CA ASN A 111 0.98 8.53 10.67
C ASN A 111 0.80 7.04 10.30
N THR A 112 -0.24 6.67 9.55
CA THR A 112 -0.36 5.32 9.00
C THR A 112 0.34 5.25 7.65
N CYS A 113 1.21 4.24 7.49
CA CYS A 113 1.96 4.02 6.27
C CYS A 113 1.42 2.80 5.51
N PHE A 114 1.05 3.02 4.26
CA PHE A 114 0.55 1.98 3.36
C PHE A 114 1.68 1.49 2.46
N ARG A 115 1.86 0.18 2.39
CA ARG A 115 2.87 -0.46 1.55
C ARG A 115 2.21 -1.13 0.36
N ASP A 116 2.90 -1.17 -0.77
CA ASP A 116 2.46 -1.96 -1.92
C ASP A 116 2.53 -3.45 -1.60
N ARG A 117 1.60 -4.24 -2.18
CA ARG A 117 1.66 -5.72 -2.10
C ARG A 117 2.97 -6.25 -2.70
N GLY A 118 3.58 -5.46 -3.58
CA GLY A 118 4.83 -5.69 -4.27
C GLY A 118 4.81 -6.88 -5.20
N GLY A 119 5.98 -7.19 -5.75
CA GLY A 119 6.14 -8.02 -6.94
C GLY A 119 7.11 -7.41 -7.94
N GLY A 120 7.44 -6.12 -7.79
CA GLY A 120 8.48 -5.45 -8.56
C GLY A 120 9.86 -5.42 -7.89
N GLU A 121 10.81 -4.79 -8.58
CA GLU A 121 12.16 -4.48 -8.07
C GLU A 121 12.14 -3.43 -6.94
N TYR A 122 11.03 -2.71 -6.79
CA TYR A 122 10.86 -1.65 -5.80
C TYR A 122 9.69 -1.97 -4.87
N ARG A 123 9.80 -1.46 -3.64
CA ARG A 123 8.75 -1.43 -2.64
C ARG A 123 8.40 0.03 -2.35
N PHE A 124 7.12 0.34 -2.38
CA PHE A 124 6.64 1.69 -2.15
C PHE A 124 5.95 1.77 -0.79
N SER A 125 6.17 2.88 -0.09
CA SER A 125 5.52 3.17 1.19
C SER A 125 5.01 4.60 1.16
N ALA A 126 3.71 4.78 1.37
CA ALA A 126 3.06 6.07 1.45
C ALA A 126 2.54 6.30 2.87
N CYS A 127 3.13 7.24 3.60
CA CYS A 127 2.67 7.67 4.91
C CYS A 127 1.82 8.93 4.71
N LEU A 128 0.50 8.82 4.94
CA LEU A 128 -0.38 9.96 4.71
C LEU A 128 0.01 11.12 5.63
N PHE A 129 0.04 12.33 5.06
CA PHE A 129 0.45 13.58 5.73
C PHE A 129 1.93 13.69 6.13
N ASP A 130 2.78 12.75 5.72
CA ASP A 130 4.22 12.77 6.03
C ASP A 130 5.07 12.71 4.76
N GLU A 131 5.41 11.51 4.30
CA GLU A 131 6.23 11.32 3.11
C GLU A 131 5.91 10.02 2.36
N VAL A 132 6.33 9.99 1.10
CA VAL A 132 6.30 8.80 0.24
C VAL A 132 7.73 8.36 -0.03
N THR A 133 8.01 7.08 0.13
CA THR A 133 9.34 6.50 -0.07
C THR A 133 9.30 5.31 -1.03
N GLN A 134 10.41 5.12 -1.73
CA GLN A 134 10.69 3.99 -2.59
C GLN A 134 11.95 3.29 -2.08
N ASN A 135 11.82 2.01 -1.75
CA ASN A 135 12.93 1.17 -1.32
C ASN A 135 13.23 0.15 -2.40
N GLU A 136 14.52 -0.10 -2.67
CA GLU A 136 14.92 -1.25 -3.47
C GLU A 136 14.43 -2.54 -2.76
N ALA A 137 13.64 -3.36 -3.46
CA ALA A 137 13.20 -4.64 -2.92
C ALA A 137 14.46 -5.46 -2.64
N ALA A 138 14.54 -6.07 -1.46
CA ALA A 138 15.66 -6.94 -1.12
C ALA A 138 15.68 -8.13 -2.08
N SER A 139 16.43 -8.00 -3.17
CA SER A 139 16.69 -9.11 -4.08
C SER A 139 17.35 -10.20 -3.25
N SER A 140 16.73 -11.39 -3.24
CA SER A 140 16.88 -12.46 -2.25
C SER A 140 18.29 -13.04 -2.05
N LYS A 141 19.34 -12.45 -2.64
CA LYS A 141 20.69 -12.98 -2.64
C LYS A 141 21.78 -12.03 -2.19
N ASN A 142 21.55 -10.73 -2.06
CA ASN A 142 22.60 -9.81 -1.59
C ASN A 142 22.05 -8.85 -0.53
N VAL A 143 22.54 -9.08 0.69
CA VAL A 143 22.29 -8.28 1.88
C VAL A 143 22.76 -6.84 1.64
N PHE A 144 21.80 -5.92 1.75
CA PHE A 144 21.97 -4.51 2.08
C PHE A 144 22.88 -3.65 1.17
N SER A 145 22.25 -3.02 0.17
CA SER A 145 22.51 -1.58 0.00
C SER A 145 21.26 -0.71 0.23
N GLY A 146 20.07 -1.33 0.34
CA GLY A 146 18.84 -0.79 0.93
C GLY A 146 18.61 0.69 0.67
N ARG A 147 18.84 1.15 -0.57
CA ARG A 147 18.69 2.57 -0.87
C ARG A 147 17.21 2.89 -0.80
N SER A 148 16.89 3.82 0.09
CA SER A 148 15.59 4.45 0.19
C SER A 148 15.68 5.79 -0.54
N TYR A 149 14.72 6.03 -1.42
CA TYR A 149 14.55 7.29 -2.12
C TYR A 149 13.24 7.93 -1.63
N SER A 150 13.29 9.18 -1.19
CA SER A 150 12.10 9.97 -0.95
C SER A 150 11.47 10.37 -2.28
N LEU A 151 10.19 10.06 -2.47
CA LEU A 151 9.42 10.44 -3.65
C LEU A 151 8.66 11.76 -3.46
N GLY A 152 8.65 12.30 -2.24
CA GLY A 152 8.02 13.57 -1.89
C GLY A 152 7.56 13.59 -0.44
N LYS A 153 7.49 14.79 0.12
CA LYS A 153 6.85 15.10 1.40
C LYS A 153 5.49 15.71 1.17
N TRP A 154 4.59 15.53 2.12
CA TRP A 154 3.24 16.05 2.03
C TRP A 154 3.24 17.56 1.76
N ALA A 155 2.62 17.98 0.66
CA ALA A 155 2.60 19.37 0.21
C ALA A 155 1.20 20.00 0.29
N GLY A 156 0.14 19.20 0.19
CA GLY A 156 -1.24 19.71 0.19
C GLY A 156 -2.15 18.93 -0.77
N TYR A 157 -3.45 19.19 -0.65
CA TYR A 157 -4.43 18.59 -1.55
C TYR A 157 -4.28 19.14 -2.96
N SER A 158 -4.53 18.31 -3.97
CA SER A 158 -4.45 18.71 -5.37
C SER A 158 -5.70 18.32 -6.13
N ASP A 159 -5.91 18.92 -7.30
CA ASP A 159 -6.97 18.51 -8.21
C ASP A 159 -6.66 17.12 -8.82
N CYS A 160 -7.63 16.22 -8.73
CA CYS A 160 -7.56 14.89 -9.33
C CYS A 160 -7.69 14.89 -10.85
N ALA A 161 -8.14 15.97 -11.48
CA ALA A 161 -8.36 16.03 -12.93
C ALA A 161 -7.10 15.65 -13.74
N SER A 162 -5.92 15.98 -13.22
CA SER A 162 -4.64 15.64 -13.87
C SER A 162 -4.36 14.14 -13.95
N PHE A 163 -5.02 13.31 -13.13
CA PHE A 163 -4.73 11.89 -12.98
C PHE A 163 -5.20 11.06 -14.19
N ASP A 164 -6.33 11.44 -14.79
CA ASP A 164 -7.01 10.62 -15.80
C ASP A 164 -6.66 10.99 -17.26
N GLU A 165 -6.12 12.19 -17.50
CA GLU A 165 -5.90 12.70 -18.87
C GLU A 165 -4.82 11.96 -19.68
N GLU A 166 -3.83 11.32 -19.03
CA GLU A 166 -2.72 10.67 -19.75
C GLU A 166 -2.99 9.19 -20.11
N GLU A 167 -4.06 8.57 -19.61
CA GLU A 167 -4.39 7.17 -19.96
C GLU A 167 -5.21 7.05 -21.26
N GLU A 168 -5.76 8.17 -21.75
CA GLU A 168 -6.34 8.26 -23.09
C GLU A 168 -5.27 8.56 -24.14
N GLY A 169 -4.22 7.71 -24.20
CA GLY A 169 -3.39 7.63 -25.40
C GLY A 169 -4.30 7.49 -26.62
N GLU A 170 -4.02 8.25 -27.68
CA GLU A 170 -4.82 8.46 -28.89
C GLU A 170 -5.64 7.22 -29.32
N LYS A 171 -6.81 7.04 -28.72
CA LYS A 171 -7.72 5.96 -29.10
C LYS A 171 -8.34 6.33 -30.42
N THR A 172 -8.36 5.38 -31.34
CA THR A 172 -9.03 5.51 -32.63
C THR A 172 -10.51 5.88 -32.41
N GLU A 173 -11.07 6.64 -33.34
CA GLU A 173 -12.44 7.17 -33.25
C GLU A 173 -13.49 6.06 -32.99
N ASP A 174 -13.22 4.85 -33.48
CA ASP A 174 -14.06 3.66 -33.27
C ASP A 174 -14.04 3.13 -31.82
N GLU A 175 -12.92 3.23 -31.11
CA GLU A 175 -12.85 2.87 -29.68
C GLU A 175 -13.53 3.91 -28.80
N LYS A 176 -13.50 5.19 -29.20
CA LYS A 176 -14.19 6.27 -28.48
C LYS A 176 -15.70 6.05 -28.45
N ASN A 177 -16.28 5.58 -29.57
CA ASN A 177 -17.72 5.34 -29.68
C ASN A 177 -18.20 4.12 -28.88
N LYS A 178 -17.41 3.04 -28.78
CA LYS A 178 -17.76 1.88 -27.93
C LYS A 178 -17.64 2.18 -26.43
N LYS A 179 -16.73 3.06 -26.03
CA LYS A 179 -16.53 3.41 -24.62
C LYS A 179 -17.58 4.37 -24.06
N ALA A 180 -18.29 5.11 -24.91
CA ALA A 180 -19.32 6.05 -24.48
C ALA A 180 -20.52 5.35 -23.80
N PHE A 181 -20.86 4.12 -24.22
CA PHE A 181 -22.07 3.43 -23.75
C PHE A 181 -21.94 2.81 -22.34
N ASN A 182 -20.72 2.59 -21.85
CA ASN A 182 -20.45 2.06 -20.49
C ASN A 182 -19.91 3.13 -19.52
N ARG A 183 -19.91 4.39 -19.93
CA ARG A 183 -19.27 5.48 -19.17
C ARG A 183 -20.11 5.97 -17.99
N ASP A 184 -21.43 5.79 -18.05
CA ASP A 184 -22.33 6.33 -17.02
C ASP A 184 -22.40 5.46 -15.76
N GLU A 185 -22.21 4.14 -15.86
CA GLU A 185 -22.20 3.26 -14.68
C GLU A 185 -20.85 3.26 -13.95
N LEU A 186 -19.74 3.44 -14.67
CA LEU A 186 -18.39 3.52 -14.08
C LEU A 186 -18.09 4.89 -13.45
N ARG A 187 -18.77 5.95 -13.90
CA ARG A 187 -18.60 7.32 -13.36
C ARG A 187 -19.01 7.46 -11.90
N VAL A 188 -19.94 6.64 -11.42
CA VAL A 188 -20.47 6.77 -10.06
C VAL A 188 -19.41 6.47 -8.98
N HIS A 189 -18.39 5.66 -9.31
CA HIS A 189 -17.33 5.31 -8.35
C HIS A 189 -16.10 6.24 -8.39
N ASP A 190 -15.94 7.04 -9.45
CA ASP A 190 -14.75 7.89 -9.62
C ASP A 190 -14.90 9.31 -9.08
N HIS A 191 -16.12 9.72 -8.73
CA HIS A 191 -16.39 11.08 -8.25
C HIS A 191 -15.99 11.36 -6.79
N TYR A 192 -15.56 10.35 -6.03
CA TYR A 192 -15.14 10.52 -4.63
C TYR A 192 -13.67 10.13 -4.45
N ARG A 193 -12.78 10.82 -5.18
CA ARG A 193 -11.34 10.68 -4.99
C ARG A 193 -10.78 11.94 -4.36
N VAL A 194 -9.93 11.75 -3.35
CA VAL A 194 -9.11 12.83 -2.79
C VAL A 194 -7.72 12.68 -3.34
N CYS A 195 -7.16 13.75 -3.90
CA CYS A 195 -5.80 13.73 -4.40
C CYS A 195 -4.87 14.51 -3.48
N MET A 196 -3.76 13.85 -3.17
CA MET A 196 -2.74 14.33 -2.26
C MET A 196 -1.44 14.50 -3.04
N ALA A 197 -0.92 15.73 -3.10
CA ALA A 197 0.38 16.03 -3.67
C ALA A 197 1.51 15.90 -2.64
N PHE A 198 2.57 15.22 -3.06
CA PHE A 198 3.82 15.08 -2.33
C PHE A 198 4.95 15.62 -3.19
N GLU A 199 5.67 16.62 -2.69
CA GLU A 199 6.71 17.32 -3.45
C GLU A 199 8.05 17.33 -2.71
N GLY A 200 9.11 17.76 -3.38
CA GLY A 200 10.41 17.95 -2.74
C GLY A 200 11.10 16.65 -2.33
N GLY A 201 10.86 15.56 -3.06
CA GLY A 201 11.58 14.30 -2.88
C GLY A 201 13.04 14.39 -3.33
N ASP A 202 13.72 13.25 -3.30
CA ASP A 202 15.13 13.15 -3.65
C ASP A 202 15.39 13.54 -5.11
N LYS A 203 16.60 14.04 -5.37
CA LYS A 203 17.03 14.40 -6.72
C LYS A 203 17.11 13.18 -7.64
N CYS A 204 16.64 13.40 -8.85
CA CYS A 204 16.79 12.52 -9.98
C CYS A 204 17.92 12.94 -10.92
N PRO A 205 18.30 12.08 -11.89
CA PRO A 205 19.15 12.49 -13.00
C PRO A 205 18.60 13.75 -13.67
N GLY A 206 19.44 14.78 -13.79
CA GLY A 206 19.03 16.09 -14.31
C GLY A 206 18.62 17.12 -13.26
N ASP A 207 18.88 16.86 -11.97
CA ASP A 207 18.57 17.77 -10.84
C ASP A 207 17.08 18.09 -10.68
N ILE A 208 16.19 17.24 -11.21
CA ILE A 208 14.74 17.32 -11.01
C ILE A 208 14.42 16.65 -9.67
N LEU A 209 13.59 17.28 -8.83
CA LEU A 209 13.13 16.68 -7.57
C LEU A 209 12.00 15.70 -7.85
N ARG A 210 11.97 14.58 -7.14
CA ARG A 210 10.84 13.66 -7.21
C ARG A 210 9.57 14.30 -6.64
N SER A 211 8.44 13.96 -7.25
CA SER A 211 7.11 14.32 -6.79
C SER A 211 6.18 13.13 -6.97
N THR A 212 5.18 13.02 -6.11
CA THR A 212 4.18 11.95 -6.15
C THR A 212 2.80 12.54 -5.95
N MET A 213 1.84 12.07 -6.73
CA MET A 213 0.42 12.31 -6.49
C MET A 213 -0.25 11.02 -6.07
N ILE A 214 -0.92 11.02 -4.93
CA ILE A 214 -1.70 9.87 -4.45
C ILE A 214 -3.19 10.19 -4.61
N SER A 215 -3.88 9.38 -5.39
CA SER A 215 -5.34 9.34 -5.43
C SER A 215 -5.85 8.37 -4.38
N VAL A 216 -6.64 8.86 -3.43
CA VAL A 216 -7.26 8.06 -2.37
C VAL A 216 -8.72 7.84 -2.73
N GLY A 217 -9.13 6.58 -2.84
CA GLY A 217 -10.47 6.20 -3.26
C GLY A 217 -11.04 5.04 -2.46
N CYS A 218 -12.30 4.70 -2.76
CA CYS A 218 -12.97 3.52 -2.21
C CYS A 218 -12.35 2.23 -2.74
N GLY A 219 -12.07 1.29 -1.83
CA GLY A 219 -11.86 -0.10 -2.20
C GLY A 219 -11.95 -1.05 -1.01
N VAL A 220 -11.98 -2.35 -1.29
CA VAL A 220 -12.29 -3.40 -0.29
C VAL A 220 -11.18 -3.61 0.75
N THR A 221 -9.94 -3.26 0.42
CA THR A 221 -8.78 -3.49 1.29
C THR A 221 -7.89 -2.26 1.32
N ARG A 222 -7.33 -1.95 2.49
CA ARG A 222 -6.38 -0.85 2.70
C ARG A 222 -5.05 -1.13 1.99
N THR A 223 -4.97 -0.80 0.70
CA THR A 223 -3.84 -1.21 -0.14
C THR A 223 -3.42 -0.13 -1.11
N LEU A 224 -2.09 0.02 -1.26
CA LEU A 224 -1.50 0.82 -2.32
C LEU A 224 -1.54 -0.03 -3.61
N TYR A 225 -2.59 0.16 -4.41
CA TYR A 225 -2.95 -0.73 -5.51
C TYR A 225 -2.05 -0.56 -6.73
N MET A 226 -1.72 0.68 -7.07
CA MET A 226 -1.04 1.01 -8.32
C MET A 226 -0.01 2.10 -8.09
N VAL A 227 1.18 1.91 -8.64
CA VAL A 227 2.25 2.91 -8.70
C VAL A 227 2.72 2.99 -10.15
N ARG A 228 2.69 4.19 -10.73
CA ARG A 228 3.16 4.46 -12.10
C ARG A 228 4.04 5.70 -12.11
N GLU A 229 5.02 5.72 -13.01
CA GLU A 229 5.89 6.88 -13.26
C GLU A 229 5.57 7.43 -14.66
N PRO A 230 4.51 8.24 -14.82
CA PRO A 230 4.14 8.79 -16.13
C PRO A 230 5.25 9.63 -16.77
N ARG A 231 6.02 10.35 -15.95
CA ARG A 231 7.18 11.13 -16.36
C ARG A 231 8.33 10.86 -15.41
N THR A 232 9.55 11.04 -15.91
CA THR A 232 10.76 10.85 -15.09
C THR A 232 10.65 11.69 -13.81
N CYS A 233 10.57 10.99 -12.67
CA CYS A 233 10.50 11.55 -11.30
C CYS A 233 9.17 12.20 -10.92
N GLU A 234 8.12 11.89 -11.67
CA GLU A 234 6.74 12.18 -11.32
C GLU A 234 6.02 10.84 -11.15
N TYR A 235 5.54 10.57 -9.95
CA TYR A 235 4.86 9.32 -9.60
C TYR A 235 3.37 9.56 -9.40
N ARG A 236 2.56 8.58 -9.80
CA ARG A 236 1.13 8.53 -9.58
C ARG A 236 0.79 7.24 -8.87
N MET A 237 0.10 7.37 -7.74
CA MET A 237 -0.30 6.24 -6.93
C MET A 237 -1.80 6.24 -6.70
N ARG A 238 -2.36 5.03 -6.53
CA ARG A 238 -3.74 4.83 -6.10
C ARG A 238 -3.74 4.08 -4.78
N LEU A 239 -4.33 4.69 -3.76
CA LEU A 239 -4.57 4.12 -2.45
C LEU A 239 -6.06 3.85 -2.30
N ASP A 240 -6.41 2.59 -2.11
CA ASP A 240 -7.80 2.19 -1.88
C ASP A 240 -8.02 1.98 -0.37
N LEU A 241 -9.07 2.60 0.16
CA LEU A 241 -9.48 2.52 1.57
C LEU A 241 -10.98 2.17 1.66
N PRO A 242 -11.39 1.20 2.51
CA PRO A 242 -12.80 0.87 2.68
C PRO A 242 -13.61 2.00 3.31
N GLU A 243 -12.97 2.84 4.13
CA GLU A 243 -13.61 3.98 4.79
C GLU A 243 -14.01 5.09 3.81
N MET A 244 -13.41 5.10 2.60
CA MET A 244 -13.75 6.03 1.53
C MET A 244 -14.97 5.57 0.72
N CYS A 245 -15.50 4.37 0.99
CA CYS A 245 -16.66 3.86 0.29
C CYS A 245 -17.96 4.55 0.73
N PRO A 246 -18.85 4.95 -0.19
CA PRO A 246 -20.06 5.70 0.14
C PRO A 246 -20.96 5.03 1.18
N ASP A 247 -21.03 3.69 1.17
CA ASP A 247 -21.86 2.94 2.11
C ASP A 247 -21.28 2.94 3.52
N VAL A 248 -19.96 2.82 3.63
CA VAL A 248 -19.23 2.95 4.90
C VAL A 248 -19.31 4.39 5.40
N LYS A 249 -19.13 5.37 4.52
CA LYS A 249 -19.29 6.80 4.84
C LYS A 249 -20.69 7.10 5.39
N ARG A 250 -21.74 6.56 4.76
CA ARG A 250 -23.12 6.67 5.24
C ARG A 250 -23.32 5.98 6.58
N ALA A 251 -22.72 4.82 6.81
CA ALA A 251 -22.79 4.12 8.10
C ALA A 251 -22.10 4.93 9.21
N ILE A 252 -20.87 5.40 8.99
CA ILE A 252 -20.10 6.23 9.94
C ILE A 252 -20.86 7.52 10.25
N GLN A 253 -21.39 8.20 9.23
CA GLN A 253 -22.16 9.44 9.41
C GLN A 253 -23.45 9.19 10.19
N LYS A 254 -24.12 8.06 9.96
CA LYS A 254 -25.31 7.68 10.72
C LYS A 254 -24.98 7.44 12.20
N VAL A 255 -23.85 6.80 12.48
CA VAL A 255 -23.39 6.58 13.88
C VAL A 255 -23.01 7.89 14.56
N SER A 256 -22.30 8.79 13.87
CA SER A 256 -21.87 10.08 14.45
C SER A 256 -23.02 11.05 14.70
N THR A 257 -24.12 10.93 13.94
CA THR A 257 -25.31 11.80 14.07
C THR A 257 -26.42 11.21 14.92
N MET A 258 -26.33 9.95 15.36
CA MET A 258 -27.32 9.42 16.30
C MET A 258 -27.21 10.19 17.61
N PRO A 259 -28.26 10.95 18.01
CA PRO A 259 -28.28 11.50 19.35
C PRO A 259 -28.26 10.29 20.28
N ILE A 260 -27.28 10.24 21.17
CA ILE A 260 -27.23 9.22 22.21
C ILE A 260 -28.43 9.46 23.13
N ARG A 261 -29.62 8.97 22.74
CA ARG A 261 -30.81 8.94 23.57
C ARG A 261 -30.59 7.82 24.57
N LEU A 262 -29.98 8.21 25.68
CA LEU A 262 -29.74 7.37 26.85
C LEU A 262 -31.05 7.15 27.61
N GLU A 263 -31.93 6.31 27.06
CA GLU A 263 -33.13 5.84 27.76
C GLU A 263 -32.84 4.47 28.37
N GLY A 264 -32.47 4.42 29.67
CA GLY A 264 -32.47 3.18 30.45
C GLY A 264 -31.32 3.04 31.46
N GLY A 265 -31.66 2.87 32.73
CA GLY A 265 -30.79 2.92 33.91
C GLY A 265 -29.79 1.77 34.13
N TYR A 266 -29.29 1.13 33.08
CA TYR A 266 -28.27 0.07 33.19
C TYR A 266 -26.82 0.57 33.26
N TYR A 267 -26.60 1.88 33.06
CA TYR A 267 -25.26 2.46 33.08
C TYR A 267 -24.73 2.82 34.46
N TYR A 268 -25.52 2.85 35.54
CA TYR A 268 -24.93 3.11 36.86
C TYR A 268 -23.91 2.03 37.23
N GLU A 269 -24.20 0.76 36.98
CA GLU A 269 -23.28 -0.36 37.26
C GLU A 269 -22.03 -0.33 36.35
N LEU A 270 -22.20 -0.07 35.06
CA LEU A 270 -21.10 -0.02 34.09
C LEU A 270 -20.24 1.24 34.21
N PHE A 271 -20.85 2.39 34.51
CA PHE A 271 -20.15 3.66 34.73
C PHE A 271 -19.46 3.69 36.10
N VAL A 272 -20.06 3.09 37.13
CA VAL A 272 -19.37 2.84 38.41
C VAL A 272 -18.20 1.87 38.20
N SER A 273 -18.38 0.79 37.44
CA SER A 273 -17.28 -0.14 37.15
C SER A 273 -16.16 0.48 36.32
N LEU A 274 -16.51 1.25 35.28
CA LEU A 274 -15.54 1.94 34.43
C LEU A 274 -14.84 3.07 35.18
N SER A 275 -15.56 3.85 36.00
CA SER A 275 -14.96 4.88 36.84
C SER A 275 -14.07 4.28 37.93
N PHE A 276 -14.44 3.15 38.55
CA PHE A 276 -13.56 2.41 39.44
C PHE A 276 -12.31 1.91 38.73
N TYR A 277 -12.44 1.38 37.51
CA TYR A 277 -11.31 0.93 36.72
C TYR A 277 -10.39 2.08 36.32
N ILE A 278 -10.95 3.19 35.85
CA ILE A 278 -10.19 4.41 35.52
C ILE A 278 -9.50 4.95 36.78
N SER A 279 -10.20 5.06 37.91
CA SER A 279 -9.60 5.48 39.18
C SER A 279 -8.51 4.54 39.66
N LEU A 280 -8.68 3.22 39.52
CA LEU A 280 -7.67 2.22 39.86
C LEU A 280 -6.43 2.40 38.97
N VAL A 281 -6.61 2.52 37.66
CA VAL A 281 -5.52 2.74 36.70
C VAL A 281 -4.82 4.07 36.98
N LEU A 282 -5.56 5.14 37.26
CA LEU A 282 -4.99 6.44 37.61
C LEU A 282 -4.21 6.37 38.94
N THR A 283 -4.74 5.64 39.93
CA THR A 283 -4.10 5.46 41.24
C THR A 283 -2.82 4.65 41.10
N ILE A 284 -2.84 3.56 40.33
CA ILE A 284 -1.62 2.80 39.98
C ILE A 284 -0.63 3.70 39.24
N TYR A 285 -1.09 4.53 38.30
CA TYR A 285 -0.23 5.45 37.56
C TYR A 285 0.39 6.53 38.46
N LEU A 286 -0.34 7.05 39.44
CA LEU A 286 0.18 8.06 40.39
C LEU A 286 1.09 7.45 41.45
N LEU A 287 0.85 6.21 41.87
CA LEU A 287 1.68 5.51 42.85
C LEU A 287 2.95 4.88 42.21
N ALA A 288 2.84 4.35 41.00
CA ALA A 288 3.95 3.74 40.27
C ALA A 288 4.69 4.74 39.36
N GLY A 289 4.07 5.84 38.97
CA GLY A 289 4.64 6.88 38.12
C GLY A 289 5.97 7.45 38.62
N PRO A 290 6.15 7.74 39.92
CA PRO A 290 7.44 8.19 40.45
C PRO A 290 8.54 7.14 40.31
N ILE A 291 8.20 5.84 40.41
CA ILE A 291 9.17 4.73 40.33
C ILE A 291 9.58 4.48 38.86
N VAL A 292 8.67 4.71 37.90
CA VAL A 292 8.93 4.48 36.47
C VAL A 292 9.63 5.67 35.80
N TRP A 293 9.46 6.88 36.34
CA TRP A 293 10.10 8.07 35.77
C TRP A 293 11.63 8.10 35.99
N GLU A 294 12.12 7.49 37.08
CA GLU A 294 13.56 7.35 37.34
C GLU A 294 14.24 6.29 36.46
N TYR A 295 13.49 5.44 35.75
CA TYR A 295 14.01 4.35 34.91
C TYR A 295 13.61 4.43 33.42
N GLY A 296 13.27 5.61 32.90
CA GLY A 296 13.24 5.84 31.44
C GLY A 296 12.04 5.25 30.65
N GLY A 297 10.88 5.04 31.28
CA GLY A 297 9.72 4.36 30.67
C GLY A 297 8.83 5.18 29.72
N GLY A 298 9.08 6.49 29.53
CA GLY A 298 8.15 7.38 28.79
C GLY A 298 7.97 7.07 27.29
N TYR A 299 8.93 6.37 26.68
CA TYR A 299 8.90 6.08 25.23
C TYR A 299 8.03 4.86 24.85
N VAL A 300 7.72 3.98 25.79
CA VAL A 300 7.03 2.70 25.51
C VAL A 300 5.52 2.90 25.35
N TYR A 301 4.93 3.83 26.10
CA TYR A 301 3.47 3.97 26.19
C TYR A 301 2.84 4.52 24.90
N LYS A 302 3.44 5.58 24.33
CA LYS A 302 2.88 6.29 23.17
C LYS A 302 3.01 5.49 21.86
N LYS A 303 4.00 4.59 21.79
CA LYS A 303 4.29 3.81 20.58
C LYS A 303 3.59 2.44 20.56
N HIS A 304 3.30 1.85 21.72
CA HIS A 304 2.82 0.46 21.78
C HIS A 304 1.39 0.31 22.31
N ILE A 305 0.92 1.13 23.26
CA ILE A 305 -0.36 0.84 23.94
C ILE A 305 -1.57 1.46 23.22
N ALA A 306 -1.45 2.67 22.68
CA ALA A 306 -2.55 3.31 21.94
C ALA A 306 -2.98 2.56 20.67
N PRO A 307 -2.06 2.02 19.83
CA PRO A 307 -2.45 1.18 18.69
C PRO A 307 -3.13 -0.12 19.13
N LEU A 308 -2.66 -0.73 20.22
CA LEU A 308 -3.21 -2.00 20.74
C LEU A 308 -4.68 -1.86 21.18
N ILE A 309 -5.05 -0.76 21.84
CA ILE A 309 -6.45 -0.55 22.26
C ILE A 309 -7.35 -0.33 21.04
N TYR A 310 -6.87 0.41 20.03
CA TYR A 310 -7.64 0.69 18.82
C TYR A 310 -7.77 -0.55 17.93
N ASP A 311 -6.69 -1.31 17.75
CA ASP A 311 -6.70 -2.60 17.05
C ASP A 311 -7.64 -3.57 17.76
N THR A 312 -7.63 -3.66 19.10
CA THR A 312 -8.52 -4.57 19.84
C THR A 312 -9.99 -4.19 19.66
N LEU A 313 -10.34 -2.89 19.64
CA LEU A 313 -11.71 -2.43 19.43
C LEU A 313 -12.18 -2.64 17.97
N LEU A 314 -11.31 -2.40 16.98
CA LEU A 314 -11.63 -2.68 15.57
C LEU A 314 -11.70 -4.18 15.28
N TYR A 315 -10.82 -5.00 15.89
CA TYR A 315 -10.83 -6.45 15.74
C TYR A 315 -12.08 -7.08 16.37
N ALA A 316 -12.55 -6.54 17.51
CA ALA A 316 -13.79 -6.99 18.12
C ALA A 316 -15.00 -6.76 17.20
N GLU A 317 -15.07 -5.61 16.51
CA GLU A 317 -16.17 -5.31 15.58
C GLU A 317 -16.07 -6.09 14.25
N TYR A 318 -14.85 -6.38 13.77
CA TYR A 318 -14.65 -7.12 12.52
C TYR A 318 -14.79 -8.65 12.68
N THR A 319 -14.51 -9.20 13.87
CA THR A 319 -14.61 -10.65 14.10
C THR A 319 -16.02 -11.14 14.38
N ASP A 320 -16.95 -10.26 14.75
CA ASP A 320 -18.33 -10.65 15.09
C ASP A 320 -19.19 -11.03 13.86
N GLU A 321 -18.75 -10.69 12.64
CA GLU A 321 -19.52 -11.01 11.44
C GLU A 321 -19.23 -12.41 10.86
N PHE A 322 -18.07 -12.99 11.14
CA PHE A 322 -17.64 -14.28 10.56
C PHE A 322 -17.97 -15.44 11.50
N THR A 323 -19.25 -15.79 11.52
CA THR A 323 -19.83 -16.78 12.46
C THR A 323 -19.70 -18.23 12.00
N HIS A 324 -19.13 -18.50 10.82
CA HIS A 324 -19.08 -19.85 10.23
C HIS A 324 -17.72 -20.13 9.58
N MET A 325 -17.40 -21.41 9.39
CA MET A 325 -16.29 -21.88 8.57
C MET A 325 -16.84 -22.65 7.37
N VAL A 326 -16.26 -22.45 6.19
CA VAL A 326 -16.54 -23.22 4.97
C VAL A 326 -15.34 -24.09 4.62
N MET A 327 -15.57 -25.31 4.17
CA MET A 327 -14.52 -26.16 3.61
C MET A 327 -14.15 -25.66 2.21
N GLU A 328 -12.87 -25.42 1.97
CA GLU A 328 -12.36 -25.02 0.66
C GLU A 328 -12.49 -26.19 -0.33
N ILE A 329 -12.91 -25.85 -1.55
CA ILE A 329 -13.14 -26.79 -2.64
C ILE A 329 -12.23 -26.37 -3.79
N ASP A 330 -11.49 -27.31 -4.37
CA ASP A 330 -10.65 -27.05 -5.54
C ASP A 330 -11.47 -26.92 -6.83
N ASP A 331 -10.80 -26.55 -7.93
CA ASP A 331 -11.42 -26.39 -9.26
C ASP A 331 -12.07 -27.70 -9.78
N ASP A 332 -11.70 -28.85 -9.21
CA ASP A 332 -12.21 -30.17 -9.55
C ASP A 332 -13.37 -30.63 -8.64
N ASN A 333 -13.91 -29.72 -7.81
CA ASN A 333 -14.95 -29.98 -6.80
C ASN A 333 -14.53 -30.94 -5.68
N ASN A 334 -13.25 -31.14 -5.43
CA ASN A 334 -12.77 -31.93 -4.30
C ASN A 334 -12.57 -31.04 -3.07
N ALA A 335 -12.96 -31.57 -1.91
CA ALA A 335 -12.65 -30.97 -0.63
C ALA A 335 -11.13 -30.97 -0.39
N THR A 336 -10.53 -29.80 -0.19
CA THR A 336 -9.09 -29.68 0.11
C THR A 336 -8.77 -30.05 1.56
N GLY A 337 -9.78 -30.03 2.44
CA GLY A 337 -9.64 -30.25 3.88
C GLY A 337 -9.28 -29.00 4.69
N THR A 338 -9.02 -27.86 4.03
CA THR A 338 -8.85 -26.56 4.68
C THR A 338 -10.20 -25.92 5.00
N TRP A 339 -10.31 -25.32 6.18
CA TRP A 339 -11.50 -24.59 6.63
C TRP A 339 -11.20 -23.10 6.68
N ILE A 340 -12.00 -22.30 5.98
CA ILE A 340 -11.84 -20.84 5.87
C ILE A 340 -13.03 -20.17 6.56
N ARG A 341 -12.79 -19.09 7.31
CA ARG A 341 -13.87 -18.31 7.93
C ARG A 341 -14.72 -17.61 6.85
N CYS A 342 -16.04 -17.65 7.02
CA CYS A 342 -17.00 -17.07 6.08
C CYS A 342 -18.20 -16.43 6.78
N LYS A 343 -18.85 -15.49 6.09
CA LYS A 343 -20.13 -14.89 6.45
C LYS A 343 -21.23 -15.46 5.55
N ILE A 344 -22.34 -15.93 6.13
CA ILE A 344 -23.51 -16.34 5.34
C ILE A 344 -24.23 -15.08 4.86
N ALA A 345 -24.21 -14.84 3.55
CA ALA A 345 -24.90 -13.72 2.93
C ALA A 345 -26.40 -14.00 2.75
N GLN A 346 -26.76 -15.22 2.31
CA GLN A 346 -28.15 -15.60 2.05
C GLN A 346 -28.34 -17.11 2.09
N LYS A 347 -29.49 -17.57 2.60
CA LYS A 347 -29.96 -18.96 2.45
C LYS A 347 -30.86 -19.06 1.21
N ASN A 348 -30.55 -20.00 0.33
CA ASN A 348 -31.28 -20.23 -0.91
C ASN A 348 -32.53 -21.13 -0.67
N PRO A 349 -33.55 -21.07 -1.55
CA PRO A 349 -34.75 -21.89 -1.44
C PRO A 349 -34.49 -23.41 -1.51
N ASP A 350 -33.39 -23.82 -2.15
CA ASP A 350 -32.96 -25.22 -2.27
C ASP A 350 -32.23 -25.74 -1.01
N GLY A 351 -32.02 -24.88 0.00
CA GLY A 351 -31.34 -25.20 1.24
C GLY A 351 -29.82 -24.99 1.22
N THR A 352 -29.25 -24.55 0.10
CA THR A 352 -27.85 -24.12 0.01
C THR A 352 -27.66 -22.69 0.54
N TYR A 353 -26.41 -22.25 0.66
CA TYR A 353 -26.05 -20.93 1.19
C TYR A 353 -25.13 -20.18 0.22
N ASN A 354 -25.37 -18.88 0.06
CA ASN A 354 -24.42 -17.95 -0.53
C ASN A 354 -23.59 -17.35 0.61
N ILE A 355 -22.28 -17.37 0.47
CA ILE A 355 -21.34 -16.93 1.51
C ILE A 355 -20.34 -15.92 0.94
N THR A 356 -19.68 -15.19 1.82
CA THR A 356 -18.52 -14.35 1.51
C THR A 356 -17.37 -14.79 2.40
N THR A 357 -16.24 -15.16 1.80
CA THR A 357 -15.02 -15.53 2.52
C THR A 357 -14.31 -14.29 3.06
N LEU A 358 -13.36 -14.47 3.97
CA LEU A 358 -12.64 -13.37 4.65
C LEU A 358 -11.89 -12.43 3.68
N ASP A 359 -11.47 -12.96 2.53
CA ASP A 359 -10.83 -12.22 1.43
C ASP A 359 -11.83 -11.43 0.55
N GLY A 360 -13.13 -11.52 0.86
CA GLY A 360 -14.19 -10.80 0.16
C GLY A 360 -14.71 -11.49 -1.10
N HIS A 361 -14.25 -12.71 -1.41
CA HIS A 361 -14.76 -13.45 -2.56
C HIS A 361 -16.14 -14.08 -2.28
N PRO A 362 -17.15 -13.83 -3.13
CA PRO A 362 -18.46 -14.45 -2.96
C PRO A 362 -18.44 -15.88 -3.52
N SER A 363 -19.04 -16.81 -2.77
CA SER A 363 -19.28 -18.19 -3.20
C SER A 363 -20.76 -18.52 -3.10
N PHE A 364 -21.31 -19.20 -4.10
CA PHE A 364 -22.74 -19.42 -4.26
C PHE A 364 -23.11 -20.90 -4.15
N ASN A 365 -24.32 -21.17 -3.67
CA ASN A 365 -24.91 -22.51 -3.58
C ASN A 365 -24.07 -23.53 -2.79
N ILE A 366 -23.43 -23.09 -1.70
CA ILE A 366 -22.66 -23.96 -0.83
C ILE A 366 -23.60 -24.88 -0.04
N PRO A 367 -23.45 -26.21 -0.11
CA PRO A 367 -24.29 -27.13 0.64
C PRO A 367 -24.05 -27.00 2.15
N PRO A 368 -25.09 -27.22 2.99
CA PRO A 368 -24.96 -27.12 4.46
C PRO A 368 -23.88 -28.03 5.04
N THR A 369 -23.58 -29.16 4.39
CA THR A 369 -22.53 -30.10 4.82
C THR A 369 -21.12 -29.52 4.76
N HIS A 370 -20.91 -28.42 4.03
CA HIS A 370 -19.61 -27.75 3.90
C HIS A 370 -19.50 -26.53 4.82
N ILE A 371 -20.50 -26.25 5.65
CA ILE A 371 -20.51 -25.10 6.55
C ILE A 371 -20.62 -25.60 7.98
N VAL A 372 -19.65 -25.25 8.82
CA VAL A 372 -19.63 -25.62 10.24
C VAL A 372 -19.47 -24.37 11.12
N PRO A 373 -20.06 -24.35 12.32
CA PRO A 373 -19.76 -23.30 13.28
C PRO A 373 -18.28 -23.37 13.70
N PRO A 374 -17.65 -22.23 14.02
CA PRO A 374 -16.29 -22.20 14.51
C PRO A 374 -16.16 -22.99 15.82
N PRO A 375 -15.06 -23.73 16.03
CA PRO A 375 -14.86 -24.53 17.24
C PRO A 375 -14.88 -23.62 18.47
N GLY A 376 -15.75 -23.93 19.43
CA GLY A 376 -15.91 -23.17 20.67
C GLY A 376 -16.93 -22.01 20.61
N GLY A 377 -17.46 -21.68 19.44
CA GLY A 377 -18.61 -20.76 19.32
C GLY A 377 -19.90 -21.52 19.59
N GLY A 378 -20.69 -21.09 20.58
CA GLY A 378 -21.98 -21.70 20.96
C GLY A 378 -23.11 -21.56 19.92
N GLY A 379 -22.77 -21.50 18.63
CA GLY A 379 -23.73 -21.42 17.53
C GLY A 379 -24.57 -22.70 17.44
N THR A 380 -25.88 -22.53 17.22
CA THR A 380 -26.77 -23.67 16.97
C THR A 380 -26.37 -24.32 15.64
N PRO A 381 -26.13 -25.64 15.58
CA PRO A 381 -25.77 -26.31 14.34
C PRO A 381 -26.88 -26.12 13.29
N LEU A 382 -26.47 -25.90 12.03
CA LEU A 382 -27.40 -25.83 10.91
C LEU A 382 -28.16 -27.16 10.80
N ALA A 383 -29.48 -27.08 10.61
CA ALA A 383 -30.35 -28.26 10.58
C ALA A 383 -29.87 -29.27 9.53
N GLY A 384 -29.50 -30.49 9.98
CA GLY A 384 -29.06 -31.59 9.12
C GLY A 384 -27.55 -31.85 9.07
N VAL A 385 -26.72 -31.08 9.79
CA VAL A 385 -25.25 -31.27 9.81
C VAL A 385 -24.82 -32.07 11.05
N PRO A 386 -24.12 -33.22 10.89
CA PRO A 386 -23.55 -33.95 12.03
C PRO A 386 -22.41 -33.14 12.68
N PRO A 387 -22.20 -33.25 14.01
CA PRO A 387 -21.17 -32.49 14.73
C PRO A 387 -19.76 -32.80 14.20
N ALA A 388 -19.01 -31.75 13.87
CA ALA A 388 -17.65 -31.85 13.34
C ALA A 388 -16.70 -32.43 14.40
N SER A 389 -16.44 -33.74 14.34
CA SER A 389 -15.48 -34.42 15.20
C SER A 389 -14.15 -34.54 14.45
N GLY A 390 -13.13 -33.77 14.86
CA GLY A 390 -11.76 -33.92 14.34
C GLY A 390 -11.16 -32.75 13.53
N VAL A 391 -11.73 -31.55 13.59
CA VAL A 391 -11.17 -30.38 12.86
C VAL A 391 -9.98 -29.79 13.63
N THR A 392 -8.77 -29.90 13.08
CA THR A 392 -7.61 -29.12 13.50
C THR A 392 -7.57 -27.81 12.70
N VAL A 393 -7.75 -26.69 13.38
CA VAL A 393 -7.60 -25.35 12.78
C VAL A 393 -6.12 -25.02 12.72
N GLU A 394 -5.56 -24.92 11.52
CA GLU A 394 -4.20 -24.43 11.32
C GLU A 394 -4.25 -22.90 11.30
N ASN A 395 -3.88 -22.28 12.43
CA ASN A 395 -3.72 -20.83 12.52
C ASN A 395 -2.46 -20.46 11.73
N THR A 396 -2.63 -19.89 10.54
CA THR A 396 -1.56 -19.18 9.83
C THR A 396 -1.56 -17.74 10.33
N GLU A 397 -0.46 -17.36 11.01
CA GLU A 397 -0.17 -15.99 11.50
C GLU A 397 0.11 -15.00 10.36
#